data_AF-A0A1N6KMI6-F1
#
_entry.id   AF-A0A1N6KMI6-F1
#
_cell.length_a   1.000
_cell.length_b   1.000
_cell.length_c   1.000
_cell.angle_alpha   90.00
_cell.angle_beta   90.00
_cell.angle_gamma   90.00
#
_symmetry.space_group_name_H-M   'P 1'
#
loop_
_entity.id
_entity.type
_entity.pdbx_description
1 polymer ?
#
loop_
_entity_poly.entity_id
_entity_poly.type
_entity_poly.pdbx_seq_one_letter_code
_entity_poly.pdbx_strand_id
1 'polypeptide(L)'
;MQSIYYYVARRPHAAGELLGGGHFGAGYRNYVFDDGSQQGALNGWKLARELILERVRQEQFANLPSRFDCSFAYLDKATASHNISPSLFLHEVELVDPNAIRHIADFNAINYGTGYPRNESFLDWAEKIAHVYWSGRDIAVPELLTLSPLRVRGRVS
;
A
#
# COMPACT_ATOMS: atom_id res chain seq x y z
N MET A 1 4.52 -10.80 22.95
CA MET A 1 4.42 -9.35 22.76
C MET A 1 3.73 -9.09 21.42
N GLN A 2 2.75 -8.19 21.36
CA GLN A 2 2.16 -7.74 20.09
C GLN A 2 3.14 -6.81 19.38
N SER A 3 3.35 -7.03 18.08
CA SER A 3 4.19 -6.18 17.24
C SER A 3 3.48 -4.85 16.96
N ILE A 4 4.24 -3.75 17.04
CA ILE A 4 3.78 -2.40 16.69
C ILE A 4 4.19 -2.09 15.26
N TYR A 5 3.26 -1.53 14.49
CA TYR A 5 3.44 -1.06 13.12
C TYR A 5 3.01 0.41 13.01
N TYR A 6 3.23 1.02 11.84
CA TYR A 6 3.00 2.45 11.64
C TYR A 6 2.11 2.72 10.43
N TYR A 7 0.93 3.29 10.66
CA TYR A 7 -0.06 3.59 9.64
C TYR A 7 -0.08 5.07 9.27
N VAL A 8 -0.08 5.35 7.97
CA VAL A 8 -0.17 6.71 7.41
C VAL A 8 -1.62 7.00 7.00
N ALA A 9 -2.15 8.13 7.45
CA ALA A 9 -3.54 8.52 7.20
C ALA A 9 -3.65 9.98 6.71
N ARG A 10 -4.72 10.29 5.98
CA ARG A 10 -5.06 11.67 5.58
C ARG A 10 -5.79 12.47 6.66
N ARG A 11 -6.23 11.81 7.72
CA ARG A 11 -6.90 12.40 8.88
C ARG A 11 -6.39 11.74 10.16
N PRO A 12 -6.53 12.40 11.33
CA PRO A 12 -6.24 11.74 12.60
C PRO A 12 -7.27 10.63 12.90
N HIS A 13 -6.83 9.63 13.64
CA HIS A 13 -7.64 8.53 14.16
C HIS A 13 -7.43 8.38 15.67
N ALA A 14 -8.52 8.10 16.40
CA ALA A 14 -8.50 7.85 17.83
C ALA A 14 -8.00 6.43 18.15
N ALA A 15 -7.43 6.26 19.35
CA ALA A 15 -7.04 4.95 19.85
C ALA A 15 -8.26 4.01 19.91
N GLY A 16 -8.06 2.76 19.51
CA GLY A 16 -9.11 1.75 19.38
C GLY A 16 -9.83 1.73 18.03
N GLU A 17 -9.70 2.77 17.19
CA GLU A 17 -10.26 2.74 15.83
C GLU A 17 -9.65 1.58 15.02
N LEU A 18 -10.50 0.93 14.22
CA LEU A 18 -10.09 -0.12 13.28
C LEU A 18 -9.93 0.47 11.88
N LEU A 19 -8.80 0.15 11.24
CA LEU A 19 -8.38 0.63 9.94
C LEU A 19 -8.10 -0.53 8.98
N GLY A 20 -8.15 -0.24 7.69
CA GLY A 20 -7.81 -1.20 6.63
C GLY A 20 -8.97 -2.11 6.22
N GLY A 21 -8.66 -3.32 5.73
CA GLY A 21 -9.67 -4.26 5.21
C GLY A 21 -10.25 -3.87 3.85
N GLY A 22 -9.39 -3.42 2.92
CA GLY A 22 -9.78 -3.17 1.53
C GLY A 22 -10.26 -1.76 1.20
N HIS A 23 -10.12 -0.83 2.15
CA HIS A 23 -10.44 0.58 1.91
C HIS A 23 -9.61 1.20 0.78
N PHE A 24 -8.37 0.73 0.56
CA PHE A 24 -7.56 1.16 -0.59
C PHE A 24 -8.21 0.76 -1.91
N GLY A 25 -8.60 -0.50 -2.08
CA GLY A 25 -9.29 -0.96 -3.28
C GLY A 25 -10.67 -0.33 -3.47
N ALA A 26 -11.40 -0.11 -2.38
CA ALA A 26 -12.67 0.62 -2.41
C ALA A 26 -12.51 2.05 -2.96
N GLY A 27 -11.35 2.68 -2.75
CA GLY A 27 -11.03 3.99 -3.30
C GLY A 27 -11.17 4.03 -4.82
N TYR A 28 -10.62 3.05 -5.54
CA TYR A 28 -10.68 3.00 -7.00
C TYR A 28 -12.11 2.85 -7.55
N ARG A 29 -13.02 2.20 -6.83
CA ARG A 29 -14.43 2.05 -7.24
C ARG A 29 -15.18 3.38 -7.22
N ASN A 30 -14.71 4.34 -6.42
CA ASN A 30 -15.34 5.64 -6.22
C ASN A 30 -14.65 6.74 -7.05
N TYR A 31 -13.72 6.40 -7.94
CA TYR A 31 -13.08 7.39 -8.81
C TYR A 31 -14.07 7.88 -9.84
N VAL A 32 -14.48 9.15 -9.68
CA VAL A 32 -15.29 9.84 -10.69
C VAL A 32 -14.38 10.24 -11.85
N PHE A 33 -14.86 10.04 -13.08
CA PHE A 33 -14.24 10.61 -14.25
C PHE A 33 -14.51 12.11 -14.27
N ASP A 34 -13.54 12.89 -13.79
CA ASP A 34 -13.56 14.34 -13.69
C ASP A 34 -12.30 14.87 -14.37
N ASP A 35 -12.50 15.74 -15.37
CA ASP A 35 -11.42 16.39 -16.12
C ASP A 35 -10.84 17.62 -15.38
N GLY A 36 -11.50 18.07 -14.30
CA GLY A 36 -11.09 19.20 -13.47
C GLY A 36 -10.08 18.87 -12.36
N SER A 37 -9.87 17.58 -12.05
CA SER A 37 -8.95 17.18 -10.98
C SER A 37 -7.85 16.22 -11.47
N GLN A 38 -6.59 16.67 -11.34
CA GLN A 38 -5.40 15.86 -11.65
C GLN A 38 -5.23 14.61 -10.76
N GLN A 39 -6.11 14.38 -9.78
CA GLN A 39 -6.12 13.18 -8.94
C GLN A 39 -7.25 12.19 -9.29
N GLY A 40 -8.13 12.53 -10.25
CA GLY A 40 -9.25 11.68 -10.70
C GLY A 40 -8.87 10.65 -11.78
N ALA A 41 -9.88 10.18 -12.52
CA ALA A 41 -9.74 9.12 -13.53
C ALA A 41 -8.78 9.43 -14.69
N LEU A 42 -8.35 10.68 -14.86
CA LEU A 42 -7.26 11.06 -15.77
C LEU A 42 -5.93 10.34 -15.45
N ASN A 43 -5.79 9.79 -14.24
CA ASN A 43 -4.71 8.87 -13.88
C ASN A 43 -5.07 7.39 -14.07
N GLY A 44 -5.83 7.03 -15.11
CA GLY A 44 -6.27 5.65 -15.36
C GLY A 44 -5.11 4.62 -15.40
N TRP A 45 -3.91 5.07 -15.74
CA TRP A 45 -2.69 4.26 -15.69
C TRP A 45 -2.38 3.73 -14.26
N LYS A 46 -2.76 4.45 -13.18
CA LYS A 46 -2.61 3.98 -11.80
C LYS A 46 -3.45 2.74 -11.55
N LEU A 47 -4.72 2.80 -11.99
CA LEU A 47 -5.62 1.66 -11.92
C LEU A 47 -5.11 0.51 -12.77
N ALA A 48 -4.68 0.78 -14.00
CA ALA A 48 -4.10 -0.24 -14.88
C ALA A 48 -2.91 -0.96 -14.21
N ARG A 49 -2.03 -0.21 -13.54
CA ARG A 49 -0.89 -0.80 -12.79
C ARG A 49 -1.37 -1.67 -11.62
N GLU A 50 -2.35 -1.23 -10.83
CA GLU A 50 -2.89 -2.06 -9.73
C GLU A 50 -3.59 -3.32 -10.26
N LEU A 51 -4.26 -3.24 -11.41
CA LEU A 51 -4.85 -4.42 -12.07
C LEU A 51 -3.77 -5.41 -12.56
N ILE A 52 -2.65 -4.91 -13.10
CA ILE A 52 -1.51 -5.75 -13.49
C ILE A 52 -0.85 -6.38 -12.25
N LEU A 53 -0.66 -5.61 -11.18
CA LEU A 53 -0.19 -6.12 -9.89
C LEU A 53 -1.07 -7.27 -9.38
N GLU A 54 -2.38 -7.08 -9.38
CA GLU A 54 -3.31 -8.13 -8.93
C GLU A 54 -3.32 -9.34 -9.86
N ARG A 55 -3.25 -9.14 -11.19
CA ARG A 55 -3.15 -10.25 -12.15
C ARG A 55 -1.92 -11.12 -11.86
N VAL A 56 -0.74 -10.50 -11.75
CA VAL A 56 0.51 -11.22 -11.44
C VAL A 56 0.42 -11.92 -10.08
N ARG A 57 -0.20 -11.27 -9.08
CA ARG A 57 -0.45 -11.90 -7.76
C ARG A 57 -1.31 -13.16 -7.92
N GLN A 58 -2.42 -13.09 -8.63
CA GLN A 58 -3.33 -14.23 -8.83
C GLN A 58 -2.65 -15.38 -9.57
N GLU A 59 -1.86 -15.07 -10.59
CA GLU A 59 -1.20 -16.09 -11.42
C GLU A 59 -0.04 -16.79 -10.70
N GLN A 60 0.73 -16.07 -9.86
CA GLN A 60 2.03 -16.56 -9.38
C GLN A 60 2.24 -16.48 -7.86
N PHE A 61 1.44 -15.68 -7.16
CA PHE A 61 1.57 -15.41 -5.72
C PHE A 61 0.20 -15.46 -5.02
N ALA A 62 -0.66 -16.41 -5.42
CA ALA A 62 -2.08 -16.41 -5.10
C ALA A 62 -2.39 -16.46 -3.59
N ASN A 63 -1.44 -16.95 -2.79
CA ASN A 63 -1.50 -17.04 -1.33
C ASN A 63 -1.16 -15.72 -0.61
N LEU A 64 -0.69 -14.68 -1.32
CA LEU A 64 -0.38 -13.38 -0.73
C LEU A 64 -1.63 -12.48 -0.68
N PRO A 65 -1.70 -11.50 0.25
CA PRO A 65 -2.83 -10.58 0.35
C PRO A 65 -3.02 -9.76 -0.94
N SER A 66 -4.26 -9.59 -1.40
CA SER A 66 -4.55 -8.61 -2.46
C SER A 66 -4.36 -7.20 -1.94
N ARG A 67 -3.70 -6.33 -2.72
CA ARG A 67 -3.60 -4.89 -2.42
C ARG A 67 -4.97 -4.21 -2.39
N PHE A 68 -5.97 -4.77 -3.07
CA PHE A 68 -7.32 -4.24 -3.05
C PHE A 68 -8.05 -4.49 -1.74
N ASP A 69 -7.67 -5.53 -1.00
CA ASP A 69 -8.37 -6.01 0.19
C ASP A 69 -7.54 -5.89 1.48
N CYS A 70 -6.24 -5.65 1.38
CA CYS A 70 -5.35 -5.61 2.55
C CYS A 70 -5.35 -4.27 3.28
N SER A 71 -4.73 -4.29 4.45
CA SER A 71 -4.26 -3.13 5.19
C SER A 71 -2.76 -2.94 4.92
N PHE A 72 -2.31 -1.68 4.92
CA PHE A 72 -0.91 -1.31 4.72
C PHE A 72 -0.33 -0.70 5.99
N ALA A 73 0.91 -1.02 6.35
CA ALA A 73 1.63 -0.34 7.43
C ALA A 73 3.14 -0.40 7.23
N TYR A 74 3.88 0.57 7.73
CA TYR A 74 5.33 0.48 7.86
C TYR A 74 5.70 -0.40 9.07
N LEU A 75 6.85 -1.06 8.95
CA LEU A 75 7.36 -1.95 10.01
C LEU A 75 7.97 -1.18 11.18
N ASP A 76 8.52 0.01 10.95
CA ASP A 76 9.17 0.80 11.98
C ASP A 76 8.93 2.31 11.82
N LYS A 77 9.12 3.04 12.92
CA LYS A 77 8.85 4.48 13.00
C LYS A 77 9.77 5.31 12.13
N ALA A 78 11.06 4.96 12.07
CA ALA A 78 12.06 5.77 11.40
C ALA A 78 11.80 5.76 9.90
N THR A 79 11.55 4.58 9.32
CA THR A 79 11.16 4.41 7.92
C THR A 79 9.85 5.15 7.63
N ALA A 80 8.83 5.00 8.48
CA ALA A 80 7.54 5.67 8.28
C ALA A 80 7.68 7.20 8.33
N SER A 81 8.42 7.74 9.30
CA SER A 81 8.64 9.18 9.46
C SER A 81 9.48 9.77 8.32
N HIS A 82 10.40 9.00 7.74
CA HIS A 82 11.21 9.43 6.60
C HIS A 82 10.39 9.52 5.31
N ASN A 83 9.43 8.61 5.11
CA ASN A 83 8.67 8.49 3.85
C ASN A 83 7.30 9.17 3.87
N ILE A 84 6.83 9.68 5.01
CA ILE A 84 5.54 10.35 5.14
C ILE A 84 5.61 11.81 4.66
N SER A 85 4.58 12.26 3.91
CA SER A 85 4.41 13.69 3.60
C SER A 85 4.04 14.48 4.86
N PRO A 86 4.54 15.72 5.06
CA PRO A 86 4.20 16.55 6.21
C PRO A 86 2.70 16.86 6.38
N SER A 87 1.89 16.63 5.34
CA SER A 87 0.44 16.83 5.35
C SER A 87 -0.36 15.63 5.88
N LEU A 88 0.32 14.51 6.20
CA LEU A 88 -0.30 13.26 6.61
C LEU A 88 -0.04 12.99 8.10
N PHE A 89 -0.87 12.12 8.67
CA PHE A 89 -0.84 11.74 10.08
C PHE A 89 -0.23 10.36 10.23
N LEU A 90 0.66 10.20 11.21
CA LEU A 90 1.30 8.92 11.51
C LEU A 90 0.74 8.34 12.80
N HIS A 91 0.36 7.06 12.78
CA HIS A 91 -0.24 6.37 13.92
C HIS A 91 0.52 5.09 14.23
N GLU A 92 0.64 4.77 15.51
CA GLU A 92 1.00 3.42 15.94
C GLU A 92 -0.22 2.53 15.84
N VAL A 93 -0.03 1.34 15.28
CA VAL A 93 -1.09 0.35 15.10
C VAL A 93 -0.62 -1.05 15.44
N GLU A 94 -1.55 -1.92 15.76
CA GLU A 94 -1.32 -3.35 15.94
C GLU A 94 -2.26 -4.16 15.04
N LEU A 95 -1.91 -5.41 14.76
CA LEU A 95 -2.81 -6.34 14.08
C LEU A 95 -3.95 -6.74 15.01
N VAL A 96 -5.18 -6.70 14.52
CA VAL A 96 -6.32 -7.29 15.21
C VAL A 96 -6.22 -8.80 15.22
N ASP A 97 -5.93 -9.42 14.08
CA ASP A 97 -5.66 -10.84 13.93
C ASP A 97 -4.16 -11.06 13.66
N PRO A 98 -3.39 -11.53 14.66
CA PRO A 98 -1.97 -11.79 14.50
C PRO A 98 -1.67 -13.03 13.67
N ASN A 99 -2.66 -13.79 13.18
CA ASN A 99 -2.48 -14.96 12.32
C ASN A 99 -2.90 -14.71 10.87
N ALA A 100 -3.44 -13.54 10.55
CA ALA A 100 -3.82 -13.20 9.19
C ALA A 100 -2.62 -13.28 8.22
N ILE A 101 -2.95 -13.59 6.96
CA ILE A 101 -1.99 -13.64 5.85
C ILE A 101 -1.30 -12.29 5.72
N ARG A 102 0.03 -12.33 5.55
CA ARG A 102 0.91 -11.17 5.50
C ARG A 102 1.92 -11.28 4.37
N HIS A 103 2.31 -10.15 3.83
CA HIS A 103 3.42 -10.00 2.89
C HIS A 103 4.21 -8.75 3.24
N ILE A 104 5.53 -8.78 3.02
CA ILE A 104 6.37 -7.58 3.13
C ILE A 104 6.91 -7.31 1.73
N ALA A 105 6.66 -6.10 1.23
CA ALA A 105 7.12 -5.65 -0.07
C ALA A 105 7.93 -4.36 0.05
N ASP A 106 8.62 -3.98 -1.02
CA ASP A 106 9.25 -2.67 -1.11
C ASP A 106 8.21 -1.63 -1.54
N PHE A 107 7.92 -0.69 -0.63
CA PHE A 107 7.09 0.48 -0.90
C PHE A 107 7.57 1.24 -2.15
N ASN A 108 8.89 1.32 -2.35
CA ASN A 108 9.46 2.10 -3.45
C ASN A 108 9.30 1.44 -4.82
N ALA A 109 9.12 0.11 -4.88
CA ALA A 109 9.03 -0.60 -6.16
C ALA A 109 7.86 -0.08 -7.01
N ILE A 110 6.75 0.29 -6.37
CA ILE A 110 5.54 0.78 -7.03
C ILE A 110 5.28 2.27 -6.78
N ASN A 111 6.14 2.98 -6.06
CA ASN A 111 5.99 4.41 -5.80
C ASN A 111 6.88 5.27 -6.70
N TYR A 112 6.36 6.46 -6.98
CA TYR A 112 6.75 7.44 -8.01
C TYR A 112 8.21 7.92 -8.00
N GLY A 113 9.02 7.52 -7.01
CA GLY A 113 10.38 8.01 -6.83
C GLY A 113 11.38 7.53 -7.89
N THR A 114 11.10 6.42 -8.58
CA THR A 114 12.04 5.83 -9.55
C THR A 114 11.90 6.38 -10.98
N GLY A 115 10.88 7.20 -11.24
CA GLY A 115 10.56 7.70 -12.58
C GLY A 115 10.03 6.60 -13.51
N TYR A 116 9.11 6.93 -14.39
CA TYR A 116 8.68 5.99 -15.43
C TYR A 116 9.84 5.72 -16.38
N PRO A 117 10.04 4.47 -16.83
CA PRO A 117 11.03 4.21 -17.86
C PRO A 117 10.65 5.01 -19.11
N ARG A 118 11.62 5.76 -19.64
CA ARG A 118 11.40 6.58 -20.85
C ARG A 118 11.44 5.76 -22.14
N ASN A 119 11.93 4.52 -22.08
CA ASN A 119 12.25 3.67 -23.23
C ASN A 119 11.66 2.24 -23.11
N GLU A 120 10.62 2.05 -22.29
CA GLU A 120 9.98 0.74 -22.08
C GLU A 120 8.46 0.88 -22.23
N SER A 121 7.80 -0.17 -22.72
CA SER A 121 6.33 -0.17 -22.79
C SER A 121 5.75 -0.19 -21.37
N PHE A 122 4.60 0.46 -21.18
CA PHE A 122 3.95 0.51 -19.87
C PHE A 122 3.62 -0.88 -19.32
N LEU A 123 3.16 -1.80 -20.18
CA LEU A 123 2.75 -3.14 -19.76
C LEU A 123 3.95 -3.98 -19.31
N ASP A 124 5.02 -4.01 -20.10
CA ASP A 124 6.23 -4.78 -19.78
C ASP A 124 6.86 -4.27 -18.47
N TRP A 125 6.94 -2.95 -18.32
CA TRP A 125 7.42 -2.32 -17.10
C TRP A 125 6.55 -2.66 -15.88
N ALA A 126 5.23 -2.52 -16.01
CA ALA A 126 4.30 -2.76 -14.92
C ALA A 126 4.32 -4.23 -14.46
N GLU A 127 4.42 -5.17 -15.40
CA GLU A 127 4.57 -6.59 -15.09
C GLU A 127 5.89 -6.87 -14.36
N LYS A 128 7.01 -6.36 -14.88
CA LYS A 128 8.32 -6.51 -14.24
C LYS A 128 8.32 -5.98 -12.81
N ILE A 129 7.76 -4.80 -12.58
CA ILE A 129 7.65 -4.22 -11.24
C ILE A 129 6.71 -5.06 -10.35
N ALA A 130 5.61 -5.59 -10.88
CA ALA A 130 4.73 -6.46 -10.11
C ALA A 130 5.45 -7.73 -9.62
N HIS A 131 6.27 -8.35 -10.47
CA HIS A 131 7.10 -9.47 -10.06
C HIS A 131 8.09 -9.11 -8.96
N VAL A 132 8.77 -7.96 -9.07
CA VAL A 132 9.69 -7.47 -8.02
C VAL A 132 8.93 -7.27 -6.71
N TYR A 133 7.81 -6.54 -6.74
CA TYR A 133 7.00 -6.23 -5.57
C TYR A 133 6.49 -7.49 -4.85
N TRP A 134 5.94 -8.45 -5.60
CA TRP A 134 5.39 -9.68 -5.02
C TRP A 134 6.46 -10.69 -4.61
N SER A 135 7.66 -10.63 -5.18
CA SER A 135 8.76 -11.51 -4.77
C SER A 135 9.26 -11.26 -3.34
N GLY A 136 9.03 -10.05 -2.80
CA GLY A 136 9.54 -9.64 -1.49
C GLY A 136 11.07 -9.61 -1.40
N ARG A 137 11.76 -9.46 -2.53
CA ARG A 137 13.23 -9.37 -2.61
C ARG A 137 13.67 -7.91 -2.71
N ASP A 138 14.94 -7.67 -2.37
CA ASP A 138 15.62 -6.37 -2.51
C ASP A 138 14.88 -5.19 -1.88
N ILE A 139 14.28 -5.42 -0.70
CA ILE A 139 13.42 -4.46 -0.02
C ILE A 139 14.24 -3.31 0.57
N ALA A 140 14.10 -2.12 -0.01
CA ALA A 140 14.70 -0.89 0.52
C ALA A 140 13.80 -0.21 1.56
N VAL A 141 12.49 -0.09 1.29
CA VAL A 141 11.52 0.53 2.18
C VAL A 141 10.42 -0.47 2.50
N PRO A 142 10.49 -1.20 3.63
CA PRO A 142 9.56 -2.27 3.93
C PRO A 142 8.16 -1.77 4.25
N GLU A 143 7.18 -2.26 3.50
CA GLU A 143 5.74 -2.09 3.72
C GLU A 143 5.11 -3.46 4.02
N LEU A 144 4.33 -3.53 5.10
CA LEU A 144 3.48 -4.66 5.44
C LEU A 144 2.17 -4.57 4.67
N LEU A 145 1.80 -5.65 3.99
CA LEU A 145 0.45 -5.93 3.53
C LEU A 145 -0.13 -7.04 4.42
N THR A 146 -1.35 -6.86 4.91
CA THR A 146 -2.00 -7.84 5.79
C THR A 146 -3.49 -7.90 5.57
N LEU A 147 -4.09 -9.09 5.64
CA LEU A 147 -5.55 -9.24 5.66
C LEU A 147 -6.16 -8.94 7.05
N SER A 148 -5.33 -8.73 8.07
CA SER A 148 -5.82 -8.25 9.37
C SER A 148 -6.22 -6.78 9.26
N PRO A 149 -7.34 -6.37 9.87
CA PRO A 149 -7.54 -4.98 10.24
C PRO A 149 -6.43 -4.49 11.17
N LEU A 150 -6.19 -3.19 11.19
CA LEU A 150 -5.22 -2.54 12.06
C LEU A 150 -5.95 -1.78 13.16
N ARG A 151 -5.58 -1.99 14.43
CA ARG A 151 -6.12 -1.22 15.56
C ARG A 151 -5.18 -0.09 15.92
N VAL A 152 -5.70 1.13 15.99
CA VAL A 152 -4.92 2.31 16.39
C VAL A 152 -4.59 2.25 17.89
N ARG A 153 -3.32 2.47 18.21
CA ARG A 153 -2.81 2.61 19.59
C ARG A 153 -2.74 4.07 20.01
N GLY A 154 -2.34 4.93 19.09
CA GLY A 154 -2.19 6.36 19.31
C GLY A 154 -1.56 7.07 18.11
N ARG A 155 -1.55 8.40 18.16
CA ARG A 155 -0.90 9.24 17.15
C ARG A 155 0.56 9.46 17.52
N VAL A 156 1.42 9.44 16.50
CA VAL A 156 2.86 9.72 16.60
C VAL A 156 3.16 11.16 16.21
N SER A 157 2.59 11.62 15.08
CA SER A 157 2.77 12.98 14.54
C SER A 157 1.58 13.44 13.72
#